data_AF-A0A7C6K8U6-F1
#
_entry.id   AF-A0A7C6K8U6-F1
#
_cell.length_a   1.000
_cell.length_b   1.000
_cell.length_c   1.000
_cell.angle_alpha   90.00
_cell.angle_beta   90.00
_cell.angle_gamma   90.00
#
_symmetry.space_group_name_H-M   'P 1'
#
loop_
_entity.id
_entity.type
_entity.pdbx_description
1 polymer ?
#
loop_
_entity_poly.entity_id
_entity_poly.type
_entity_poly.pdbx_seq_one_letter_code
_entity_poly.pdbx_strand_id
1 'polypeptide(L)'
;MSDNSKIIQDIDPFTLEIVKDSLVAIGDEMFYALQRTSKSTIIYEVLDYACGLTDSKGRLLAQGNGVTGFLGTLDFSVKDVIEKFAEKDDLHPGDIIITNDPYGGGGTHLSDVCLAMPIFYDGDLVAFSANKAHWTEVGGKDPGSWTTDSTEVYQEG
;
A
#
# COMPACT_ATOMS: atom_id res chain seq x y z
N MET A 1 -22.05 -19.16 2.34
CA MET A 1 -21.68 -18.34 1.17
C MET A 1 -22.91 -17.54 0.79
N SER A 2 -22.98 -16.27 1.18
CA SER A 2 -24.06 -15.38 0.76
C SER A 2 -23.96 -15.17 -0.75
N ASP A 3 -25.09 -15.23 -1.42
CA ASP A 3 -25.21 -15.07 -2.86
C ASP A 3 -24.91 -13.62 -3.26
N ASN A 4 -23.64 -13.33 -3.56
CA ASN A 4 -23.18 -12.03 -4.03
C ASN A 4 -23.86 -11.58 -5.35
N SER A 5 -24.55 -12.48 -6.06
CA SER A 5 -25.24 -12.13 -7.31
C SER A 5 -26.48 -11.26 -7.09
N LYS A 6 -27.13 -11.37 -5.92
CA LYS A 6 -28.28 -10.52 -5.56
C LYS A 6 -27.87 -9.07 -5.25
N ILE A 7 -26.72 -8.87 -4.60
CA ILE A 7 -26.26 -7.53 -4.22
C ILE A 7 -26.02 -6.67 -5.47
N ILE A 8 -25.45 -7.25 -6.52
CA ILE A 8 -25.12 -6.51 -7.76
C ILE A 8 -26.40 -6.07 -8.53
N GLN A 9 -27.53 -6.77 -8.37
CA GLN A 9 -28.79 -6.39 -9.05
C GLN A 9 -29.53 -5.22 -8.39
N ASP A 10 -29.23 -4.89 -7.13
CA ASP A 10 -29.88 -3.81 -6.36
C ASP A 10 -28.99 -2.55 -6.18
N ILE A 11 -27.77 -2.52 -6.74
CA ILE A 11 -26.91 -1.33 -6.67
C ILE A 11 -27.36 -0.33 -7.73
N ASP A 12 -27.74 0.88 -7.28
CA ASP A 12 -28.02 2.01 -8.17
C ASP A 12 -26.79 2.32 -9.04
N PRO A 13 -26.90 2.24 -10.39
CA PRO A 13 -25.76 2.39 -11.28
C PRO A 13 -25.12 3.78 -11.22
N PHE A 14 -25.89 4.82 -10.87
CA PHE A 14 -25.35 6.17 -10.70
C PHE A 14 -24.47 6.25 -9.45
N THR A 15 -24.94 5.71 -8.33
CA THR A 15 -24.18 5.62 -7.09
C THR A 15 -22.90 4.82 -7.28
N LEU A 16 -22.95 3.69 -7.99
CA LEU A 16 -21.77 2.88 -8.29
C LEU A 16 -20.71 3.70 -9.05
N GLU A 17 -21.13 4.42 -10.09
CA GLU A 17 -20.21 5.21 -10.91
C GLU A 17 -19.59 6.36 -10.10
N ILE A 18 -20.39 7.07 -9.30
CA ILE A 18 -19.91 8.14 -8.43
C ILE A 18 -18.89 7.61 -7.42
N VAL A 19 -19.16 6.47 -6.77
CA VAL A 19 -18.23 5.88 -5.80
C VAL A 19 -16.94 5.42 -6.48
N LYS A 20 -17.04 4.76 -7.63
CA LYS A 20 -15.88 4.31 -8.41
C LYS A 20 -14.99 5.51 -8.80
N ASP A 21 -15.57 6.55 -9.38
CA ASP A 21 -14.81 7.72 -9.83
C ASP A 21 -14.23 8.51 -8.65
N SER A 22 -14.94 8.55 -7.51
CA SER A 22 -14.42 9.14 -6.28
C SER A 22 -13.19 8.39 -5.76
N LEU A 23 -13.21 7.05 -5.78
CA LEU A 23 -12.05 6.24 -5.38
C LEU A 23 -10.85 6.45 -6.30
N VAL A 24 -11.07 6.57 -7.62
CA VAL A 24 -10.01 6.89 -8.59
C VAL A 24 -9.42 8.27 -8.30
N ALA A 25 -10.27 9.28 -8.07
CA ALA A 25 -9.82 10.63 -7.74
C ALA A 25 -9.00 10.67 -6.43
N ILE A 26 -9.40 9.88 -5.41
CA ILE A 26 -8.62 9.74 -4.18
C ILE A 26 -7.24 9.15 -4.47
N GLY A 27 -7.15 8.12 -5.32
CA GLY A 27 -5.87 7.54 -5.73
C GLY A 27 -4.93 8.56 -6.39
N ASP A 28 -5.47 9.39 -7.28
CA ASP A 28 -4.71 10.47 -7.92
C ASP A 28 -4.26 11.54 -6.91
N GLU A 29 -5.14 11.97 -6.01
CA GLU A 29 -4.79 12.95 -4.98
C GLU A 29 -3.72 12.42 -4.02
N MET A 30 -3.81 11.16 -3.60
CA MET A 30 -2.78 10.48 -2.79
C MET A 30 -1.43 10.50 -3.50
N PHE A 31 -1.42 10.23 -4.81
CA PHE A 31 -0.21 10.24 -5.63
C PHE A 31 0.43 11.63 -5.63
N TYR A 32 -0.32 12.66 -6.04
CA TYR A 32 0.20 14.02 -6.11
C TYR A 32 0.61 14.57 -4.74
N ALA A 33 -0.12 14.22 -3.68
CA ALA A 33 0.24 14.63 -2.32
C ALA A 33 1.61 14.07 -1.92
N LEU A 34 1.85 12.76 -2.14
CA LEU A 34 3.13 12.13 -1.83
C LEU A 34 4.26 12.69 -2.70
N GLN A 35 4.04 12.84 -4.02
CA GLN A 35 5.01 13.44 -4.93
C GLN A 35 5.48 14.82 -4.46
N ARG A 36 4.53 15.72 -4.19
CA ARG A 36 4.81 17.14 -3.94
C ARG A 36 5.37 17.42 -2.55
N THR A 37 5.14 16.52 -1.61
CA THR A 37 5.64 16.64 -0.23
C THR A 37 6.98 15.94 -0.03
N SER A 38 7.35 15.01 -0.92
CA SER A 38 8.62 14.30 -0.83
C SER A 38 9.83 15.23 -1.02
N LYS A 39 10.92 14.88 -0.33
CA LYS A 39 12.25 15.48 -0.50
C LYS A 39 13.23 14.57 -1.26
N SER A 40 12.77 13.38 -1.67
CA SER A 40 13.57 12.43 -2.44
C SER A 40 13.34 12.65 -3.93
N THR A 41 14.41 12.90 -4.69
CA THR A 41 14.39 12.99 -6.17
C THR A 41 13.84 11.71 -6.79
N ILE A 42 14.08 10.56 -6.16
CA ILE A 42 13.53 9.25 -6.59
C ILE A 42 12.00 9.25 -6.56
N ILE A 43 11.40 9.97 -5.61
CA ILE A 43 9.94 10.03 -5.46
C ILE A 43 9.36 11.20 -6.28
N TYR A 44 9.88 12.42 -6.14
CA TYR A 44 9.22 13.59 -6.73
C TYR A 44 9.52 13.79 -8.24
N GLU A 45 10.68 13.30 -8.72
CA GLU A 45 11.10 13.38 -10.13
C GLU A 45 10.95 12.04 -10.86
N VAL A 46 11.44 10.94 -10.28
CA VAL A 46 11.46 9.61 -10.94
C VAL A 46 10.13 8.86 -10.76
N LEU A 47 9.35 9.20 -9.73
CA LEU A 47 8.06 8.59 -9.41
C LEU A 47 8.16 7.11 -9.00
N ASP A 48 9.25 6.72 -8.34
CA ASP A 48 9.45 5.36 -7.83
C ASP A 48 8.71 5.12 -6.51
N TYR A 49 7.40 5.18 -6.60
CA TYR A 49 6.45 4.93 -5.52
C TYR A 49 5.09 4.55 -6.10
N ALA A 50 4.21 4.01 -5.27
CA ALA A 50 2.80 3.82 -5.57
C ALA A 50 1.98 4.03 -4.30
N CYS A 51 0.71 4.32 -4.47
CA CYS A 51 -0.21 4.45 -3.36
C CYS A 51 -1.59 3.97 -3.78
N GLY A 52 -2.44 3.63 -2.82
CA GLY A 52 -3.76 3.13 -3.14
C GLY A 52 -4.58 2.78 -1.92
N LEU A 53 -5.82 2.38 -2.21
CA LEU A 53 -6.80 1.93 -1.24
C LEU A 53 -7.08 0.45 -1.48
N THR A 54 -7.18 -0.31 -0.41
CA THR A 54 -7.72 -1.67 -0.44
C THR A 54 -9.01 -1.75 0.35
N ASP A 55 -9.82 -2.77 0.09
CA ASP A 55 -10.88 -3.14 1.04
C ASP A 55 -10.30 -3.75 2.33
N SER A 56 -11.17 -4.09 3.27
CA SER A 56 -10.80 -4.73 4.54
C SER A 56 -10.16 -6.12 4.40
N LYS A 57 -10.14 -6.70 3.20
CA LYS A 57 -9.49 -7.98 2.88
C LYS A 57 -8.18 -7.79 2.11
N GLY A 58 -7.70 -6.55 1.99
CA GLY A 58 -6.48 -6.25 1.25
C GLY A 58 -6.62 -6.40 -0.26
N ARG A 59 -7.83 -6.35 -0.83
CA ARG A 59 -8.04 -6.33 -2.29
C ARG A 59 -8.00 -4.89 -2.78
N LEU A 60 -7.14 -4.61 -3.76
CA LEU A 60 -6.96 -3.27 -4.29
C LEU A 60 -8.26 -2.73 -4.93
N LEU A 61 -8.66 -1.52 -4.53
CA LEU A 61 -9.85 -0.82 -4.99
C LEU A 61 -9.50 0.32 -5.94
N ALA A 62 -8.50 1.12 -5.59
CA ALA A 62 -8.00 2.25 -6.37
C ALA A 62 -6.52 2.47 -6.09
N GLN A 63 -5.82 3.11 -7.02
CA GLN A 63 -4.39 3.34 -6.93
C GLN A 63 -3.98 4.63 -7.65
N GLY A 64 -2.96 5.29 -7.11
CA GLY A 64 -2.15 6.26 -7.83
C GLY A 64 -1.09 5.53 -8.65
N ASN A 65 -1.12 5.70 -9.98
CA ASN A 65 -0.27 4.95 -10.90
C ASN A 65 1.18 5.47 -10.89
N GLY A 66 2.05 4.78 -10.15
CA GLY A 66 3.50 4.92 -10.28
C GLY A 66 4.15 3.69 -10.90
N VAL A 67 5.23 3.19 -10.30
CA VAL A 67 5.99 2.06 -10.88
C VAL A 67 5.15 0.77 -10.85
N THR A 68 5.07 0.09 -12.00
CA THR A 68 4.25 -1.12 -12.20
C THR A 68 4.55 -2.23 -11.18
N GLY A 69 5.82 -2.38 -10.77
CA GLY A 69 6.22 -3.35 -9.75
C GLY A 69 5.54 -3.12 -8.40
N PHE A 70 5.27 -1.86 -8.03
CA PHE A 70 4.59 -1.55 -6.78
C PHE A 70 3.08 -1.75 -6.90
N LEU A 71 2.48 -1.45 -8.06
CA LEU A 71 1.05 -1.72 -8.28
C LEU A 71 0.73 -3.22 -8.12
N GLY A 72 1.63 -4.09 -8.58
CA GLY A 72 1.49 -5.54 -8.42
C GLY A 72 1.81 -6.09 -7.03
N THR A 73 2.38 -5.28 -6.12
CA THR A 73 2.84 -5.75 -4.81
C THR A 73 2.28 -4.97 -3.61
N LEU A 74 1.55 -3.89 -3.83
CA LEU A 74 1.01 -3.04 -2.76
C LEU A 74 -0.01 -3.79 -1.90
N ASP A 75 -0.84 -4.62 -2.54
CA ASP A 75 -1.90 -5.39 -1.88
C ASP A 75 -1.35 -6.54 -1.03
N PHE A 76 -0.22 -7.13 -1.41
CA PHE A 76 0.49 -8.14 -0.61
C PHE A 76 0.95 -7.57 0.73
N SER A 77 1.48 -6.35 0.75
CA SER A 77 1.90 -5.70 1.98
C SER A 77 0.72 -5.47 2.94
N VAL A 78 -0.45 -5.12 2.40
CA VAL A 78 -1.67 -4.97 3.22
C VAL A 78 -2.17 -6.33 3.74
N LYS A 79 -2.12 -7.38 2.90
CA LYS A 79 -2.50 -8.74 3.33
C LYS A 79 -1.60 -9.25 4.46
N ASP A 80 -0.30 -8.98 4.39
CA ASP A 80 0.65 -9.31 5.47
C ASP A 80 0.32 -8.56 6.77
N VAL A 81 -0.07 -7.29 6.68
CA VAL A 81 -0.56 -6.52 7.84
C VAL A 81 -1.84 -7.12 8.42
N ILE A 82 -2.78 -7.56 7.58
CA ILE A 82 -4.01 -8.22 8.03
C ILE A 82 -3.69 -9.51 8.79
N GLU A 83 -2.86 -10.38 8.22
CA GLU A 83 -2.46 -11.66 8.84
C GLU A 83 -1.72 -11.43 10.17
N LYS A 84 -0.82 -10.45 10.23
CA LYS A 84 0.00 -10.20 11.41
C LYS A 84 -0.75 -9.50 12.55
N PHE A 85 -1.67 -8.59 12.24
CA PHE A 85 -2.29 -7.68 13.22
C PHE A 85 -3.83 -7.77 13.25
N ALA A 86 -4.51 -7.69 12.09
CA ALA A 86 -5.98 -7.61 12.05
C ALA A 86 -6.64 -8.90 12.56
N GLU A 87 -6.13 -10.07 12.16
CA GLU A 87 -6.67 -11.37 12.60
C GLU A 87 -6.49 -11.63 14.10
N LYS A 88 -5.68 -10.80 14.77
CA LYS A 88 -5.42 -10.86 16.22
C LYS A 88 -6.11 -9.73 16.99
N ASP A 89 -6.98 -8.96 16.33
CA ASP A 89 -7.66 -7.80 16.91
C ASP A 89 -6.68 -6.73 17.44
N ASP A 90 -5.56 -6.55 16.73
CA ASP A 90 -4.45 -5.66 17.12
C ASP A 90 -4.27 -4.48 16.14
N LEU A 91 -5.36 -4.03 15.53
CA LEU A 91 -5.40 -2.80 14.73
C LEU A 91 -6.42 -1.84 15.30
N HIS A 92 -6.01 -0.59 15.50
CA HIS A 92 -6.83 0.45 16.12
C HIS A 92 -6.90 1.69 15.23
N PRO A 93 -7.96 2.51 15.36
CA PRO A 93 -8.05 3.79 14.67
C PRO A 93 -6.84 4.69 14.99
N GLY A 94 -6.16 5.16 13.94
CA GLY A 94 -4.98 6.03 14.05
C GLY A 94 -3.65 5.30 13.95
N ASP A 95 -3.64 3.97 13.93
CA ASP A 95 -2.42 3.19 13.70
C ASP A 95 -1.86 3.42 12.29
N ILE A 96 -0.54 3.33 12.17
CA ILE A 96 0.18 3.27 10.90
C ILE A 96 1.20 2.15 11.02
N ILE A 97 1.06 1.14 10.17
CA ILE A 97 1.97 0.00 10.14
C ILE A 97 3.01 0.26 9.05
N ILE A 98 4.28 0.12 9.41
CA ILE A 98 5.42 0.24 8.49
C ILE A 98 6.06 -1.13 8.29
N THR A 99 6.35 -1.48 7.04
CA THR A 99 7.02 -2.74 6.70
C THR A 99 7.88 -2.57 5.46
N ASN A 100 9.03 -3.23 5.45
CA ASN A 100 9.87 -3.45 4.28
C ASN A 100 10.25 -4.95 4.16
N ASP A 101 9.49 -5.83 4.83
CA ASP A 101 9.75 -7.26 4.87
C ASP A 101 9.80 -7.84 3.44
N PRO A 102 10.97 -8.37 3.00
CA PRO A 102 11.14 -8.86 1.63
C PRO A 102 10.48 -10.24 1.44
N TYR A 103 10.05 -10.91 2.52
CA TYR A 103 9.44 -12.24 2.47
C TYR A 103 7.92 -12.19 2.50
N GLY A 104 7.33 -11.27 3.28
CA GLY A 104 5.88 -11.08 3.40
C GLY A 104 5.22 -10.34 2.23
N GLY A 105 6.00 -9.93 1.22
CA GLY A 105 5.51 -9.14 0.08
C GLY A 105 5.49 -7.62 0.34
N GLY A 106 6.15 -7.17 1.42
CA GLY A 106 6.30 -5.77 1.83
C GLY A 106 7.14 -4.94 0.85
N GLY A 107 8.21 -5.50 0.30
CA GLY A 107 9.15 -4.80 -0.58
C GLY A 107 9.70 -5.71 -1.68
N THR A 108 10.01 -5.14 -2.86
CA THR A 108 10.75 -5.88 -3.89
C THR A 108 12.23 -6.04 -3.53
N HIS A 109 12.69 -5.20 -2.61
CA HIS A 109 13.91 -5.26 -1.81
C HIS A 109 13.71 -4.36 -0.57
N LEU A 110 14.66 -4.35 0.36
CA LEU A 110 14.50 -3.70 1.67
C LEU A 110 14.32 -2.19 1.61
N SER A 111 14.73 -1.52 0.53
CA SER A 111 14.53 -0.07 0.41
C SER A 111 13.15 0.31 -0.14
N ASP A 112 12.31 -0.66 -0.52
CA ASP A 112 10.91 -0.38 -0.83
C ASP A 112 10.06 -0.49 0.44
N VAL A 113 9.82 0.66 1.07
CA VAL A 113 9.12 0.71 2.35
C VAL A 113 7.64 0.99 2.13
N CYS A 114 6.81 0.16 2.75
CA CYS A 114 5.36 0.26 2.72
C CYS A 114 4.82 0.80 4.04
N LEU A 115 3.87 1.74 3.95
CA LEU A 115 3.08 2.21 5.07
C LEU A 115 1.61 1.86 4.80
N ALA A 116 0.96 1.20 5.75
CA ALA A 116 -0.45 0.84 5.69
C ALA A 116 -1.20 1.42 6.91
N MET A 117 -2.26 2.16 6.63
CA MET A 117 -3.14 2.75 7.64
C MET A 117 -4.52 2.08 7.54
N PRO A 118 -5.01 1.39 8.60
CA PRO A 118 -6.37 0.88 8.63
C PRO A 118 -7.39 2.03 8.69
N ILE A 119 -8.47 1.89 7.95
CA ILE A 119 -9.57 2.86 7.89
C ILE A 119 -10.79 2.22 8.55
N PHE A 120 -11.27 2.87 9.61
CA PHE A 120 -12.44 2.44 10.37
C PHE A 120 -13.64 3.34 10.10
N TYR A 121 -14.83 2.74 10.07
CA TYR A 121 -16.10 3.44 10.01
C TYR A 121 -17.08 2.76 10.97
N ASP A 122 -17.71 3.52 11.86
CA ASP A 122 -18.62 3.01 12.92
C ASP A 122 -18.03 1.86 13.77
N GLY A 123 -16.69 1.85 13.94
CA GLY A 123 -15.97 0.84 14.71
C GLY A 123 -15.51 -0.37 13.90
N ASP A 124 -15.94 -0.51 12.64
CA ASP A 124 -15.57 -1.61 11.76
C ASP A 124 -14.41 -1.23 10.83
N LEU A 125 -13.46 -2.14 10.64
CA LEU A 125 -12.40 -2.02 9.64
C LEU A 125 -13.00 -2.17 8.23
N VAL A 126 -13.01 -1.08 7.46
CA VAL A 126 -13.64 -1.04 6.13
C VAL A 126 -12.64 -1.06 4.98
N ALA A 127 -11.43 -0.54 5.19
CA ALA A 127 -10.42 -0.39 4.14
C ALA A 127 -9.02 -0.21 4.74
N PHE A 128 -8.01 -0.19 3.87
CA PHE A 128 -6.69 0.34 4.18
C PHE A 128 -6.31 1.41 3.17
N SER A 129 -5.59 2.43 3.63
CA SER A 129 -4.78 3.30 2.77
C SER A 129 -3.34 2.82 2.83
N ALA A 130 -2.71 2.63 1.69
CA ALA A 130 -1.36 2.15 1.60
C ALA A 130 -0.52 3.03 0.67
N ASN A 131 0.75 3.21 1.02
CA ASN A 131 1.77 3.70 0.10
C ASN A 131 3.00 2.80 0.17
N LYS A 132 3.72 2.72 -0.94
CA LYS A 132 5.02 2.07 -1.04
C LYS A 132 5.94 3.02 -1.79
N ALA A 133 7.08 3.35 -1.20
CA ALA A 133 8.00 4.29 -1.78
C ALA A 133 9.44 3.80 -1.65
N HIS A 134 10.22 4.05 -2.68
CA HIS A 134 11.63 3.71 -2.67
C HIS A 134 12.42 4.70 -1.82
N TRP A 135 13.06 4.18 -0.78
CA TRP A 135 13.99 4.90 0.07
C TRP A 135 15.39 4.73 -0.49
N THR A 136 16.21 5.77 -0.44
CA THR A 136 17.55 5.71 -1.05
C THR A 136 18.52 4.82 -0.26
N GLU A 137 18.24 4.62 1.03
CA GLU A 137 19.13 3.98 1.98
C GLU A 137 18.32 3.42 3.16
N VAL A 138 18.71 2.24 3.66
CA VAL A 138 18.11 1.57 4.83
C VAL A 138 19.15 1.04 5.83
N GLY A 139 20.44 1.28 5.59
CA GLY A 139 21.54 0.89 6.47
C GLY A 139 22.28 -0.38 6.04
N GLY A 140 22.28 -0.68 4.74
CA GLY A 140 22.96 -1.84 4.18
C GLY A 140 24.49 -1.79 4.34
N LYS A 141 25.16 -2.88 3.96
CA LYS A 141 26.62 -3.04 4.02
C LYS A 141 27.36 -1.92 3.29
N ASP A 142 26.85 -1.54 2.13
CA ASP A 142 27.38 -0.45 1.31
C ASP A 142 26.34 0.67 1.15
N PRO A 143 26.77 1.95 1.05
CA PRO A 143 25.84 3.06 0.86
C PRO A 143 25.04 2.96 -0.43
N GLY A 144 23.72 3.09 -0.32
CA GLY A 144 22.76 3.09 -1.41
C GLY A 144 21.64 2.09 -1.21
N SER A 145 20.83 1.96 -2.26
CA SER A 145 19.58 1.21 -2.25
C SER A 145 19.77 -0.32 -2.25
N TRP A 146 20.80 -0.81 -2.93
CA TRP A 146 21.15 -2.23 -2.96
C TRP A 146 22.64 -2.43 -3.16
N THR A 147 23.11 -3.61 -2.76
CA THR A 147 24.51 -4.06 -2.90
C THR A 147 24.56 -5.26 -3.83
N THR A 148 25.60 -5.38 -4.68
CA THR A 148 25.67 -6.42 -5.72
C THR A 148 26.39 -7.70 -5.28
N ASP A 149 27.09 -7.67 -4.15
CA ASP A 149 27.84 -8.79 -3.59
C ASP A 149 27.37 -9.17 -2.17
N SER A 150 26.17 -8.76 -1.78
CA SER A 150 25.49 -9.30 -0.59
C SER A 150 25.19 -10.78 -0.79
N THR A 151 25.46 -11.58 0.23
CA THR A 151 25.20 -13.03 0.24
C THR A 151 24.09 -13.41 1.23
N GLU A 152 23.72 -12.49 2.12
CA GLU A 152 22.76 -12.71 3.18
C GLU A 152 22.04 -11.40 3.54
N VAL A 153 20.76 -11.51 3.95
CA VAL A 153 19.88 -10.35 4.21
C VAL A 153 20.41 -9.42 5.31
N TYR A 154 21.22 -9.94 6.25
CA TYR A 154 21.86 -9.15 7.31
C TYR A 154 22.84 -8.09 6.78
N GLN A 155 23.18 -8.13 5.49
CA GLN A 155 24.03 -7.16 4.81
C GLN A 155 23.22 -6.11 4.03
N GLU A 156 21.90 -6.21 4.00
CA GLU A 156 21.05 -5.41 3.10
C GLU A 156 20.24 -4.33 3.84
N GLY A 157 20.31 -4.29 5.18
CA GLY A 157 19.58 -3.35 6.04
C GLY A 157 18.88 -4.04 7.20
#